data_AF-A0A845YPQ4-F1
#
_entry.id   AF-A0A845YPQ4-F1
#
_cell.length_a   1.000
_cell.length_b   1.000
_cell.length_c   1.000
_cell.angle_alpha   90.00
_cell.angle_beta   90.00
_cell.angle_gamma   90.00
#
_symmetry.space_group_name_H-M   'P 1'
#
loop_
_entity.id
_entity.type
_entity.pdbx_description
1 polymer ?
#
loop_
_entity_poly.entity_id
_entity_poly.type
_entity_poly.pdbx_seq_one_letter_code
_entity_poly.pdbx_strand_id
1 'polypeptide(L)'
;MALGSVEVGGRDRQFDTPDIPNTLNATLGESIQLRGYALDDSTPNTLHLMLVWQALDNPTTDYTVFVQVLNAAGQVIAQRDSQPQQGAAPTGSWATNEIILDTYTLDLPTTSESAPPHELIVGMYRPDTGERLPIHGTAANALIVTTFSP
;
A
#
# COMPACT_ATOMS: atom_id res chain seq x y z
N MET A 1 5.08 -38.84 -28.48
CA MET A 1 4.13 -38.34 -27.46
C MET A 1 4.97 -37.57 -26.46
N ALA A 2 4.86 -36.23 -26.44
CA ALA A 2 5.56 -35.38 -25.49
C ALA A 2 4.54 -34.84 -24.50
N LEU A 3 4.78 -35.06 -23.21
CA LEU A 3 4.04 -34.42 -22.13
C LEU A 3 4.51 -32.96 -22.06
N GLY A 4 3.58 -32.02 -22.24
CA GLY A 4 3.85 -30.59 -22.13
C GLY A 4 4.24 -30.23 -20.70
N SER A 5 5.36 -29.54 -20.55
CA SER A 5 5.76 -28.89 -19.31
C SER A 5 4.78 -27.75 -19.02
N VAL A 6 4.02 -27.86 -17.94
CA VAL A 6 3.33 -26.73 -17.34
C VAL A 6 4.39 -25.96 -16.54
N GLU A 7 4.90 -24.87 -17.10
CA GLU A 7 5.56 -23.85 -16.30
C GLU A 7 4.46 -23.20 -15.45
N VAL A 8 4.38 -23.61 -14.18
CA VAL A 8 3.55 -22.91 -13.20
C VAL A 8 4.25 -21.56 -12.96
N GLY A 9 3.83 -20.54 -13.71
CA GLY A 9 4.27 -19.15 -13.54
C GLY A 9 3.76 -18.57 -12.23
N GLY A 10 4.31 -19.03 -11.11
CA GLY A 10 4.15 -18.36 -9.82
C GLY A 10 5.05 -17.14 -9.76
N ARG A 11 4.57 -16.04 -9.16
CA ARG A 11 5.43 -14.91 -8.78
C ARG A 11 6.60 -15.41 -7.93
N ASP A 12 7.80 -14.87 -8.14
CA ASP A 12 8.92 -15.11 -7.23
C ASP A 12 8.57 -14.50 -5.86
N ARG A 13 8.30 -15.38 -4.89
CA ARG A 13 7.88 -14.97 -3.55
C ARG A 13 9.11 -14.59 -2.73
N GLN A 14 9.12 -13.36 -2.21
CA GLN A 14 10.20 -12.89 -1.34
C GLN A 14 9.81 -13.03 0.13
N PHE A 15 10.71 -13.60 0.93
CA PHE A 15 10.54 -13.75 2.39
C PHE A 15 11.62 -13.02 3.18
N ASP A 16 12.72 -12.64 2.52
CA ASP A 16 13.78 -11.85 3.12
C ASP A 16 13.33 -10.39 3.28
N THR A 17 13.57 -9.83 4.46
CA THR A 17 13.23 -8.44 4.78
C THR A 17 14.23 -7.53 4.08
N PRO A 18 13.80 -6.71 3.08
CA PRO A 18 14.68 -5.71 2.50
C PRO A 18 15.05 -4.68 3.57
N ASP A 19 16.09 -3.88 3.34
CA ASP A 19 16.34 -2.70 4.17
C ASP A 19 15.19 -1.71 3.93
N ILE A 20 14.32 -1.53 4.93
CA ILE A 20 13.11 -0.71 4.83
C ILE A 20 13.44 0.69 5.36
N PRO A 21 13.45 1.74 4.51
CA PRO A 21 13.92 3.07 4.93
C PRO A 21 13.12 3.65 6.10
N ASN A 22 11.78 3.49 6.08
CA ASN A 22 10.91 3.95 7.15
C ASN A 22 10.09 2.76 7.68
N THR A 23 10.59 2.13 8.73
CA THR A 23 9.90 0.97 9.33
C THR A 23 8.62 1.39 10.04
N LEU A 24 7.56 0.63 9.79
CA LEU A 24 6.26 0.70 10.47
C LEU A 24 5.88 -0.72 10.92
N ASN A 25 5.03 -0.83 11.92
CA ASN A 25 4.48 -2.14 12.32
C ASN A 25 2.98 -1.97 12.59
N ALA A 26 2.23 -1.64 11.54
CA ALA A 26 0.79 -1.45 11.62
C ALA A 26 0.09 -2.66 10.99
N THR A 27 -0.83 -3.28 11.73
CA THR A 27 -1.63 -4.39 11.22
C THR A 27 -2.99 -3.88 10.76
N LEU A 28 -3.37 -4.20 9.52
CA LEU A 28 -4.65 -3.89 8.90
C LEU A 28 -5.53 -5.14 8.94
N GLY A 29 -6.71 -5.02 9.53
CA GLY A 29 -7.53 -6.17 9.89
C GLY A 29 -6.75 -7.10 10.83
N GLU A 30 -6.76 -8.40 10.51
CA GLU A 30 -6.12 -9.43 11.34
C GLU A 30 -4.83 -10.00 10.73
N SER A 31 -4.65 -9.89 9.40
CA SER A 31 -3.70 -10.75 8.68
C SER A 31 -2.72 -10.02 7.76
N ILE A 32 -2.79 -8.69 7.64
CA ILE A 32 -1.96 -7.90 6.72
C ILE A 32 -1.21 -6.86 7.54
N GLN A 33 0.11 -6.86 7.47
CA GLN A 33 0.95 -5.89 8.17
C GLN A 33 1.65 -4.97 7.17
N LEU A 34 1.58 -3.65 7.41
CA LEU A 34 2.47 -2.68 6.79
C LEU A 34 3.76 -2.62 7.60
N ARG A 35 4.85 -3.15 7.01
CA ARG A 35 6.19 -3.19 7.60
C ARG A 35 6.98 -1.89 7.42
N GLY A 36 6.51 -1.03 6.52
CA GLY A 36 7.09 0.27 6.30
C GLY A 36 6.94 0.76 4.87
N TYR A 37 7.69 1.81 4.55
CA TYR A 37 7.60 2.48 3.26
C TYR A 37 8.92 3.17 2.87
N ALA A 38 9.05 3.46 1.59
CA ALA A 38 10.01 4.41 1.05
C ALA A 38 9.25 5.48 0.27
N LEU A 39 9.65 6.74 0.45
CA LEU A 39 9.05 7.90 -0.22
C LEU A 39 10.15 8.63 -0.98
N ASP A 40 9.89 8.93 -2.23
CA ASP A 40 10.72 9.79 -3.08
C ASP A 40 9.85 10.89 -3.68
N ASP A 41 10.11 12.12 -3.25
CA ASP A 41 9.47 13.37 -3.67
C ASP A 41 10.44 14.28 -4.45
N SER A 42 11.57 13.74 -4.91
CA SER A 42 12.60 14.50 -5.64
C SER A 42 12.12 15.03 -6.99
N THR A 43 11.08 14.41 -7.56
CA THR A 43 10.45 14.86 -8.81
C THR A 43 9.35 15.88 -8.49
N PRO A 44 9.41 17.12 -9.03
CA PRO A 44 8.39 18.11 -8.79
C PRO A 44 7.00 17.59 -9.16
N ASN A 45 6.03 17.77 -8.26
CA ASN A 45 4.64 17.40 -8.46
C ASN A 45 4.39 15.90 -8.64
N THR A 46 5.35 15.03 -8.35
CA THR A 46 5.18 13.58 -8.44
C THR A 46 5.75 12.93 -7.20
N LEU A 47 4.93 12.08 -6.56
CA LEU A 47 5.31 11.32 -5.38
C LEU A 47 5.44 9.84 -5.75
N HIS A 48 6.63 9.29 -5.56
CA HIS A 48 6.87 7.86 -5.68
C HIS A 48 6.87 7.23 -4.29
N LEU A 49 5.92 6.33 -4.07
CA LEU A 49 5.75 5.61 -2.81
C LEU A 49 5.96 4.12 -3.04
N MET A 50 6.81 3.49 -2.25
CA MET A 50 6.89 2.04 -2.13
C MET A 50 6.38 1.64 -0.75
N LEU A 51 5.39 0.78 -0.70
CA LEU A 51 4.88 0.14 0.51
C LEU A 51 5.45 -1.27 0.63
N VAL A 52 5.78 -1.66 1.85
CA VAL A 52 6.29 -3.00 2.17
C VAL A 52 5.27 -3.70 3.04
N TRP A 53 4.55 -4.65 2.44
CA TRP A 53 3.54 -5.43 3.13
C TRP A 53 4.10 -6.79 3.55
N GLN A 54 3.55 -7.34 4.62
CA GLN A 54 3.73 -8.74 5.01
C GLN A 54 2.37 -9.38 5.30
N ALA A 55 2.13 -10.56 4.76
CA ALA A 55 1.01 -11.39 5.20
C ALA A 55 1.36 -12.06 6.54
N LEU A 56 0.60 -11.79 7.59
CA LEU A 56 0.75 -12.49 8.88
C LEU A 56 0.07 -13.86 8.87
N ASP A 57 -0.91 -14.04 7.97
CA ASP A 57 -1.60 -15.29 7.69
C ASP A 57 -1.95 -15.34 6.19
N ASN A 58 -2.69 -16.34 5.73
CA ASN A 58 -3.22 -16.44 4.36
C ASN A 58 -4.53 -15.65 4.22
N PRO A 59 -4.52 -14.40 3.71
CA PRO A 59 -5.75 -13.67 3.48
C PRO A 59 -6.55 -14.40 2.39
N THR A 60 -7.87 -14.48 2.54
CA THR A 60 -8.76 -15.13 1.55
C THR A 60 -9.57 -14.13 0.73
N THR A 61 -9.41 -12.84 1.03
CA THR A 61 -10.11 -11.73 0.37
C THR A 61 -9.10 -10.88 -0.39
N ASP A 62 -9.49 -10.44 -1.59
CA ASP A 62 -8.74 -9.48 -2.39
C ASP A 62 -9.14 -8.05 -2.02
N TYR A 63 -8.26 -7.36 -1.30
CA TYR A 63 -8.43 -5.97 -0.89
C TYR A 63 -7.80 -5.01 -1.90
N THR A 64 -8.38 -3.82 -1.98
CA THR A 64 -7.79 -2.68 -2.69
C THR A 64 -7.06 -1.81 -1.70
N VAL A 65 -5.80 -1.48 -2.00
CA VAL A 65 -5.04 -0.47 -1.27
C VAL A 65 -5.48 0.90 -1.78
N PHE A 66 -5.76 1.82 -0.86
CA PHE A 66 -5.88 3.23 -1.18
C PHE A 66 -4.69 3.98 -0.59
N VAL A 67 -4.15 4.89 -1.40
CA VAL A 67 -3.13 5.86 -1.00
C VAL A 67 -3.72 7.23 -1.25
N GLN A 68 -3.76 8.09 -0.24
CA GLN A 68 -4.31 9.43 -0.35
C GLN A 68 -3.35 10.46 0.22
N VAL A 69 -3.23 11.59 -0.46
CA VAL A 69 -2.50 12.77 0.02
C VAL A 69 -3.54 13.81 0.40
N LEU A 70 -3.50 14.26 1.65
CA LEU A 70 -4.36 15.32 2.17
C LEU A 70 -3.58 16.62 2.28
N ASN A 71 -4.24 17.74 1.99
CA ASN A 71 -3.71 19.07 2.30
C ASN A 71 -3.89 19.44 3.78
N ALA A 72 -3.41 20.61 4.17
CA ALA A 72 -3.54 21.13 5.53
C ALA A 72 -5.00 21.31 6.01
N ALA A 73 -5.97 21.35 5.09
CA ALA A 73 -7.40 21.41 5.39
C ALA A 73 -8.05 20.02 5.52
N GLY A 74 -7.28 18.94 5.40
CA GLY A 74 -7.78 17.56 5.43
C GLY A 74 -8.52 17.15 4.17
N GLN A 75 -8.33 17.86 3.05
CA GLN A 75 -8.94 17.52 1.77
C GLN A 75 -8.00 16.64 0.96
N VAL A 76 -8.54 15.59 0.36
CA VAL A 76 -7.79 14.71 -0.55
C VAL A 76 -7.43 15.49 -1.82
N ILE A 77 -6.14 15.72 -2.04
CA ILE A 77 -5.61 16.44 -3.22
C ILE A 77 -5.02 15.49 -4.27
N ALA A 78 -4.59 14.31 -3.87
CA ALA A 78 -4.18 13.23 -4.77
C ALA A 78 -4.57 11.88 -4.17
N GLN A 79 -4.92 10.92 -5.02
CA GLN A 79 -5.22 9.56 -4.56
C GLN A 79 -4.90 8.52 -5.62
N ARG A 80 -4.65 7.30 -5.16
CA ARG A 80 -4.44 6.13 -6.02
C ARG A 80 -4.97 4.89 -5.34
N ASP A 81 -5.84 4.19 -6.05
CA ASP A 81 -6.50 2.97 -5.59
C ASP A 81 -6.11 1.83 -6.51
N SER A 82 -5.55 0.76 -5.96
CA SER A 82 -5.29 -0.46 -6.72
C SER A 82 -5.13 -1.66 -5.82
N GLN A 83 -5.38 -2.85 -6.37
CA GLN A 83 -4.85 -4.07 -5.75
C GLN A 83 -3.31 -4.01 -5.72
N PRO A 84 -2.66 -4.70 -4.77
CA PRO A 84 -1.21 -4.67 -4.66
C PRO A 84 -0.53 -5.12 -5.95
N GLN A 85 0.59 -4.47 -6.28
CA GLN A 85 1.32 -4.59 -7.55
C GLN A 85 0.40 -4.43 -8.77
N GLN A 86 -0.56 -3.52 -8.69
CA GLN A 86 -1.52 -3.25 -9.77
C GLN A 86 -2.33 -4.49 -10.18
N GLY A 87 -2.62 -5.38 -9.23
CA GLY A 87 -3.35 -6.62 -9.46
C GLY A 87 -2.49 -7.84 -9.77
N ALA A 88 -1.16 -7.70 -9.87
CA ALA A 88 -0.25 -8.84 -9.98
C ALA A 88 -0.08 -9.61 -8.66
N ALA A 89 -0.42 -8.97 -7.53
CA ALA A 89 -0.29 -9.53 -6.20
C ALA A 89 -1.58 -9.34 -5.37
N PRO A 90 -2.75 -9.82 -5.82
CA PRO A 90 -4.00 -9.66 -5.08
C PRO A 90 -3.87 -10.29 -3.69
N THR A 91 -4.40 -9.66 -2.64
CA THR A 91 -4.12 -10.06 -1.25
C THR A 91 -4.57 -11.49 -0.93
N GLY A 92 -5.59 -12.02 -1.61
CA GLY A 92 -6.05 -13.40 -1.49
C GLY A 92 -5.04 -14.44 -1.98
N SER A 93 -4.01 -14.02 -2.71
CA SER A 93 -2.93 -14.90 -3.19
C SER A 93 -1.72 -14.97 -2.25
N TRP A 94 -1.72 -14.17 -1.18
CA TRP A 94 -0.57 -14.03 -0.29
C TRP A 94 -0.36 -15.27 0.59
N ALA A 95 0.89 -15.73 0.65
CA ALA A 95 1.33 -16.77 1.56
C ALA A 95 1.70 -16.16 2.92
N THR A 96 1.53 -16.93 3.99
CA THR A 96 1.99 -16.56 5.33
C THR A 96 3.47 -16.16 5.29
N ASN A 97 3.79 -15.04 5.92
CA ASN A 97 5.09 -14.37 5.96
C ASN A 97 5.63 -13.84 4.62
N GLU A 98 4.85 -13.88 3.53
CA GLU A 98 5.28 -13.32 2.25
C GLU A 98 5.40 -11.80 2.33
N ILE A 99 6.49 -11.27 1.78
CA ILE A 99 6.77 -9.84 1.66
C ILE A 99 6.38 -9.36 0.27
N ILE A 100 5.57 -8.29 0.21
CA ILE A 100 5.12 -7.68 -1.04
C ILE A 100 5.63 -6.24 -1.09
N LEU A 101 6.46 -5.96 -2.09
CA LEU A 101 6.85 -4.61 -2.48
C LEU A 101 5.80 -4.06 -3.44
N ASP A 102 5.19 -2.96 -3.08
CA ASP A 102 4.03 -2.41 -3.77
C ASP A 102 4.22 -0.92 -4.05
N THR A 103 4.29 -0.56 -5.33
CA THR A 103 4.71 0.78 -5.77
C THR A 103 3.56 1.60 -6.33
N TYR A 104 3.58 2.88 -5.97
CA TYR A 104 2.57 3.87 -6.28
C TYR A 104 3.24 5.14 -6.81
N THR A 105 2.63 5.74 -7.81
CA THR A 105 2.96 7.08 -8.30
C THR A 105 1.72 7.94 -8.13
N LEU A 106 1.86 9.09 -7.48
CA LEU A 106 0.79 10.06 -7.29
C LEU A 106 1.20 11.40 -7.88
N ASP A 107 0.34 11.99 -8.70
CA ASP A 107 0.53 13.34 -9.23
C ASP A 107 -0.05 14.37 -8.26
N LEU A 108 0.79 15.28 -7.78
CA LEU A 108 0.42 16.32 -6.82
C LEU A 108 -0.01 17.60 -7.56
N PRO A 109 -1.22 18.12 -7.31
CA PRO A 109 -1.67 19.38 -7.91
C PRO A 109 -0.78 20.57 -7.50
N THR A 110 -0.60 21.52 -8.43
CA THR A 110 0.16 22.77 -8.23
C THR A 110 -0.69 23.95 -7.73
N THR A 111 -1.96 23.71 -7.39
CA THR A 111 -2.90 24.77 -7.00
C THR A 111 -2.58 25.32 -5.60
N SER A 112 -2.92 26.58 -5.32
CA SER A 112 -2.68 27.15 -3.98
C SER A 112 -3.50 26.47 -2.88
N GLU A 113 -4.57 25.76 -3.23
CA GLU A 113 -5.38 24.94 -2.33
C GLU A 113 -4.64 23.67 -1.87
N SER A 114 -3.53 23.34 -2.53
CA SER A 114 -2.66 22.21 -2.20
C SER A 114 -1.47 22.65 -1.35
N ALA A 115 -1.63 23.72 -0.57
CA ALA A 115 -0.56 24.22 0.29
C ALA A 115 -0.16 23.17 1.35
N PRO A 116 1.15 23.02 1.63
CA PRO A 116 1.64 22.14 2.67
C PRO A 116 1.25 22.64 4.08
N PRO A 117 1.36 21.79 5.12
CA PRO A 117 1.86 20.40 5.07
C PRO A 117 0.88 19.44 4.40
N HIS A 118 1.43 18.37 3.83
CA HIS A 118 0.67 17.25 3.28
C HIS A 118 0.74 16.05 4.21
N GLU A 119 -0.38 15.34 4.35
CA GLU A 119 -0.43 14.05 5.05
C GLU A 119 -0.62 12.93 4.03
N LEU A 120 0.22 11.90 4.10
CA LEU A 120 0.06 10.68 3.33
C LEU A 120 -0.65 9.64 4.19
N ILE A 121 -1.84 9.21 3.76
CA ILE A 121 -2.57 8.12 4.41
C ILE A 121 -2.67 6.90 3.51
N VAL A 122 -2.63 5.73 4.14
CA VAL A 122 -2.73 4.43 3.48
C VAL A 122 -3.72 3.55 4.22
N GLY A 123 -4.48 2.76 3.48
CA GLY A 123 -5.28 1.69 4.05
C GLY A 123 -5.71 0.69 3.00
N MET A 124 -6.54 -0.25 3.43
CA MET A 124 -7.13 -1.26 2.55
C MET A 124 -8.64 -1.28 2.73
N TYR A 125 -9.38 -1.59 1.66
CA TYR A 125 -10.81 -1.83 1.72
C TYR A 125 -11.22 -3.03 0.88
N ARG A 126 -12.39 -3.58 1.22
CA ARG A 126 -13.06 -4.60 0.43
C ARG A 126 -13.73 -3.96 -0.79
N PRO A 127 -13.34 -4.31 -2.03
CA PRO A 127 -13.85 -3.64 -3.22
C PRO A 127 -15.35 -3.90 -3.49
N ASP A 128 -15.91 -5.00 -2.98
CA ASP A 128 -17.32 -5.37 -3.14
C ASP A 128 -18.28 -4.54 -2.27
N THR A 129 -17.80 -4.09 -1.10
CA THR A 129 -18.61 -3.44 -0.05
C THR A 129 -18.15 -2.02 0.25
N GLY A 130 -16.92 -1.66 -0.10
CA GLY A 130 -16.27 -0.41 0.31
C GLY A 130 -15.82 -0.39 1.77
N GLU A 131 -15.96 -1.51 2.50
CA GLU A 131 -15.59 -1.59 3.91
C GLU A 131 -14.08 -1.48 4.09
N ARG A 132 -13.62 -0.47 4.82
CA ARG A 132 -12.21 -0.26 5.15
C ARG A 132 -11.78 -1.17 6.29
N LEU A 133 -10.58 -1.75 6.18
CA LEU A 133 -10.00 -2.54 7.25
C LEU A 133 -9.60 -1.64 8.43
N PRO A 134 -9.90 -2.04 9.67
CA PRO A 134 -9.44 -1.32 10.85
C PRO A 134 -7.92 -1.46 11.01
N ILE A 135 -7.28 -0.47 11.59
CA ILE A 135 -5.89 -0.57 12.06
C ILE A 135 -5.93 -1.16 13.47
N HIS A 136 -5.36 -2.36 13.63
CA HIS A 136 -5.37 -3.11 14.87
C HIS A 136 -4.86 -2.27 16.05
N GLY A 137 -5.59 -2.30 17.17
CA GLY A 137 -5.28 -1.52 18.36
C GLY A 137 -5.73 -0.04 18.30
N THR A 138 -6.46 0.37 17.27
CA THR A 138 -6.97 1.74 17.12
C THR A 138 -8.43 1.75 16.65
N ALA A 139 -9.08 2.92 16.67
CA ALA A 139 -10.38 3.14 16.03
C ALA A 139 -10.26 3.62 14.57
N ALA A 140 -9.05 3.75 14.04
CA ALA A 140 -8.80 4.24 12.68
C ALA A 140 -8.93 3.12 11.65
N ASN A 141 -9.24 3.51 10.41
CA ASN A 141 -9.31 2.63 9.24
C ASN A 141 -8.40 3.10 8.09
N ALA A 142 -7.49 4.00 8.43
CA ALA A 142 -6.41 4.50 7.59
C ALA A 142 -5.23 4.82 8.52
N LEU A 143 -4.02 4.57 8.05
CA LEU A 143 -2.79 4.91 8.74
C LEU A 143 -2.22 6.19 8.13
N ILE A 144 -1.90 7.18 8.96
CA ILE A 144 -1.04 8.28 8.56
C ILE A 144 0.39 7.73 8.51
N VAL A 145 0.93 7.64 7.31
CA VAL A 145 2.26 7.07 7.05
C VAL A 145 3.34 8.12 7.32
N THR A 146 3.11 9.36 6.87
CA THR A 146 4.01 10.49 7.12
C THR A 146 3.31 11.82 6.85
N THR A 147 3.92 12.89 7.34
CA THR A 147 3.64 14.27 6.94
C THR A 147 4.86 14.80 6.19
N PHE A 148 4.66 15.48 5.07
CA PHE A 148 5.73 16.04 4.26
C PHE A 148 5.39 17.45 3.78
N SER A 149 6.39 18.20 3.34
CA SER A 149 6.25 19.52 2.76
C SER A 149 7.25 19.61 1.61
N PRO A 150 6.80 19.41 0.36
CA PRO A 150 7.69 19.39 -0.81
C PRO A 150 8.35 20.76 -1.06
#